data_AF-A0A9D3Z102-F1
#
_entry.id   AF-A0A9D3Z102-F1
#
_cell.length_a   1.000
_cell.length_b   1.000
_cell.length_c   1.000
_cell.angle_alpha   90.00
_cell.angle_beta   90.00
_cell.angle_gamma   90.00
#
_symmetry.space_group_name_H-M   'P 1'
#
loop_
_entity.id
_entity.type
_entity.pdbx_description
1 polymer ?
#
loop_
_entity_poly.entity_id
_entity_poly.type
_entity_poly.pdbx_seq_one_letter_code
_entity_poly.pdbx_strand_id
1 'polypeptide(L)'
;MVNAYKVDLMRKAMVDIQNLNASNIQYKIRMFQENEKKKFLLKDECSKAKKICSEVDDIEVRCKHCNEFGCFVSDLRKLDCHYFVVDADFRSKVTRKPDTPRKFDGIEIKVIMDCPKCTKMWGHVGQREQTELYLLKLAQFKFVRTANGEAFIYRKWADVPFQIPELKPGDISKLYGN
;
A
#
# COMPACT_ATOMS: atom_id res chain seq x y z
N MET A 1 -4.80 30.91 21.66
CA MET A 1 -5.27 30.60 23.03
C MET A 1 -5.52 29.11 23.28
N VAL A 2 -6.05 28.32 22.32
CA VAL A 2 -6.33 26.87 22.51
C VAL A 2 -5.09 26.06 22.93
N ASN A 3 -3.92 26.32 22.34
CA ASN A 3 -2.71 25.55 22.69
C ASN A 3 -2.21 25.85 24.11
N ALA A 4 -2.28 27.12 24.55
CA ALA A 4 -1.91 27.49 25.91
C ALA A 4 -2.81 26.81 26.95
N TYR A 5 -4.11 26.71 26.66
CA TYR A 5 -5.07 25.99 27.50
C TYR A 5 -4.79 24.47 27.55
N LYS A 6 -4.42 23.85 26.41
CA LYS A 6 -4.01 22.43 26.38
C LYS A 6 -2.76 22.15 27.22
N VAL A 7 -1.79 23.07 27.21
CA VAL A 7 -0.58 22.95 28.04
C VAL A 7 -0.94 22.97 29.53
N ASP A 8 -1.86 23.85 29.93
CA ASP A 8 -2.33 23.92 31.32
C ASP A 8 -3.06 22.64 31.75
N LEU A 9 -3.96 22.12 30.89
CA LEU A 9 -4.65 20.85 31.12
C LEU A 9 -3.68 19.67 31.24
N MET A 10 -2.67 19.59 30.37
CA MET A 10 -1.67 18.53 30.41
C MET A 10 -0.89 18.57 31.73
N ARG A 11 -0.50 19.76 32.19
CA ARG A 11 0.22 19.93 33.46
C ARG A 11 -0.63 19.47 34.65
N LYS A 12 -1.91 19.87 34.70
CA LYS A 12 -2.85 19.43 35.74
C LYS A 12 -3.00 17.92 35.76
N ALA A 13 -3.23 17.31 34.60
CA ALA A 13 -3.35 15.86 34.48
C ALA A 13 -2.09 15.09 34.92
N MET A 14 -0.88 15.62 34.67
CA MET A 14 0.36 15.01 35.15
C MET A 14 0.44 15.00 36.68
N VAL A 15 0.09 16.12 37.33
CA VAL A 15 0.06 16.22 38.80
C VAL A 15 -0.96 15.23 39.36
N ASP A 16 -2.14 15.13 38.76
CA ASP A 16 -3.18 14.19 39.19
C ASP A 16 -2.68 12.74 39.10
N ILE A 17 -2.01 12.37 38.00
CA ILE A 17 -1.43 11.02 37.82
C ILE A 17 -0.33 10.73 38.85
N GLN A 18 0.54 11.70 39.14
CA GLN A 18 1.62 11.55 40.13
C GLN A 18 1.09 11.32 41.54
N ASN A 19 -0.10 11.85 41.85
CA ASN A 19 -0.75 11.70 43.15
C ASN A 19 -1.57 10.41 43.31
N LEU A 20 -1.74 9.62 42.24
CA LEU A 20 -2.42 8.32 42.32
C LEU A 20 -1.52 7.28 43.00
N ASN A 21 -2.12 6.35 43.74
CA ASN A 21 -1.37 5.24 44.31
C ASN A 21 -0.83 4.29 43.22
N ALA A 22 0.30 3.64 43.48
CA ALA A 22 0.97 2.78 42.50
C ALA A 22 0.09 1.60 42.04
N SER A 23 -0.69 1.01 42.96
CA SER A 23 -1.56 -0.14 42.67
C SER A 23 -2.70 0.22 41.71
N ASN A 24 -3.33 1.39 41.85
CA ASN A 24 -4.37 1.85 40.93
C ASN A 24 -3.78 2.17 39.56
N ILE A 25 -2.58 2.77 39.51
CA ILE A 25 -1.89 3.04 38.25
C ILE A 25 -1.61 1.74 37.50
N GLN A 26 -1.00 0.75 38.16
CA GLN A 26 -0.69 -0.54 37.53
C GLN A 26 -1.94 -1.26 37.02
N TYR A 27 -3.01 -1.28 37.84
CA TYR A 27 -4.28 -1.86 37.42
C TYR A 27 -4.86 -1.17 36.18
N LYS A 28 -4.87 0.17 36.16
CA LYS A 28 -5.39 0.94 35.02
C LYS A 28 -4.54 0.77 33.76
N ILE A 29 -3.21 0.77 33.89
CA ILE A 29 -2.30 0.50 32.77
C ILE A 29 -2.59 -0.87 32.17
N ARG A 30 -2.67 -1.91 33.00
CA ARG A 30 -2.97 -3.27 32.55
C ARG A 30 -4.32 -3.34 31.84
N MET A 31 -5.36 -2.76 32.42
CA MET A 31 -6.69 -2.66 31.81
C MET A 31 -6.64 -1.98 30.43
N PHE A 32 -5.92 -0.87 30.29
CA PHE A 32 -5.78 -0.18 29.00
C PHE A 32 -5.01 -1.03 27.99
N GLN A 33 -3.90 -1.65 28.39
CA GLN A 33 -3.11 -2.52 27.52
C GLN A 33 -3.92 -3.73 27.03
N GLU A 34 -4.69 -4.38 27.92
CA GLU A 34 -5.55 -5.50 27.57
C GLU A 34 -6.66 -5.09 26.60
N ASN A 35 -7.28 -3.94 26.82
CA ASN A 35 -8.31 -3.40 25.93
C ASN A 35 -7.76 -3.03 24.55
N GLU A 36 -6.60 -2.37 24.48
CA GLU A 36 -5.95 -2.04 23.21
C GLU A 36 -5.51 -3.31 22.46
N LYS A 37 -5.00 -4.33 23.17
CA LYS A 37 -4.70 -5.64 22.59
C LYS A 37 -5.96 -6.28 21.97
N LYS A 38 -7.09 -6.29 22.69
CA LYS A 38 -8.35 -6.81 22.16
C LYS A 38 -8.81 -6.06 20.91
N LYS A 39 -8.77 -4.72 20.92
CA LYS A 39 -9.12 -3.90 19.75
C LYS A 39 -8.22 -4.19 18.56
N PHE A 40 -6.92 -4.34 18.79
CA PHE A 40 -5.96 -4.68 17.75
C PHE A 40 -6.27 -6.03 17.11
N LEU A 41 -6.52 -7.07 17.92
CA LEU A 41 -6.84 -8.41 17.42
C LEU A 41 -8.14 -8.41 16.59
N LEU A 42 -9.21 -7.78 17.10
CA LEU A 42 -10.48 -7.67 16.36
C LEU A 42 -10.31 -6.94 15.03
N LYS A 43 -9.49 -5.89 14.99
CA LYS A 43 -9.20 -5.14 13.76
C LYS A 43 -8.42 -6.00 12.75
N ASP A 44 -7.42 -6.74 13.23
CA ASP A 44 -6.64 -7.66 12.40
C ASP A 44 -7.49 -8.78 11.80
N GLU A 45 -8.35 -9.40 12.61
CA GLU A 45 -9.32 -10.41 12.17
C GLU A 45 -10.28 -9.86 11.11
N CYS A 46 -10.87 -8.68 11.35
CA CYS A 46 -11.72 -8.00 10.36
C CYS A 46 -10.97 -7.72 9.05
N SER A 47 -9.72 -7.27 9.13
CA SER A 47 -8.88 -7.00 7.96
C SER A 47 -8.52 -8.28 7.19
N LYS A 48 -8.28 -9.39 7.87
CA LYS A 48 -8.03 -10.71 7.25
C LYS A 48 -9.28 -11.24 6.56
N ALA A 49 -10.44 -11.19 7.22
CA ALA A 49 -11.70 -11.64 6.65
C ALA A 49 -12.06 -10.91 5.35
N LYS A 50 -11.85 -9.58 5.30
CA LYS A 50 -12.06 -8.79 4.08
C LYS A 50 -11.19 -9.23 2.90
N LYS A 51 -9.96 -9.69 3.16
CA LYS A 51 -8.99 -10.08 2.11
C LYS A 51 -9.27 -11.45 1.49
N ILE A 52 -9.98 -12.33 2.20
CA ILE A 52 -10.25 -13.71 1.76
C ILE A 52 -11.42 -13.76 0.74
N CYS A 53 -12.34 -12.80 0.78
CA CYS A 53 -13.60 -12.87 0.03
C CYS A 53 -13.56 -12.31 -1.40
N SER A 54 -12.39 -12.07 -2.01
CA SER A 54 -12.34 -11.57 -3.39
C SER A 54 -11.48 -12.44 -4.30
N GLU A 55 -12.14 -13.02 -5.30
CA GLU A 55 -11.45 -13.58 -6.47
C GLU A 55 -10.69 -12.44 -7.16
N VAL A 56 -9.37 -12.60 -7.21
CA VAL A 56 -8.42 -11.55 -7.61
C VAL A 56 -8.25 -11.49 -9.13
N ASP A 57 -8.53 -12.60 -9.81
CA ASP A 57 -8.25 -12.78 -11.23
C ASP A 57 -9.18 -11.93 -12.13
N ASP A 58 -10.36 -11.55 -11.63
CA ASP A 58 -11.34 -10.71 -12.35
C ASP A 58 -11.26 -9.23 -11.97
N ILE A 59 -10.12 -8.76 -11.45
CA ILE A 59 -9.94 -7.35 -11.09
C ILE A 59 -8.84 -6.72 -11.93
N GLU A 60 -9.23 -5.72 -12.71
CA GLU A 60 -8.33 -4.93 -13.54
C GLU A 60 -7.84 -3.68 -12.82
N VAL A 61 -6.57 -3.35 -12.99
CA VAL A 61 -5.95 -2.10 -12.57
C VAL A 61 -5.94 -1.15 -13.76
N ARG A 62 -6.79 -0.12 -13.71
CA ARG A 62 -6.95 0.86 -14.80
C ARG A 62 -6.49 2.24 -14.40
N CYS A 63 -6.03 3.03 -15.37
CA CYS A 63 -5.69 4.43 -15.14
C CYS A 63 -6.92 5.18 -14.63
N LYS A 64 -6.76 5.87 -13.49
CA LYS A 64 -7.84 6.66 -12.88
C LYS A 64 -8.32 7.80 -13.78
N HIS A 65 -7.47 8.33 -14.66
CA HIS A 65 -7.74 9.54 -15.44
C HIS A 65 -8.40 9.26 -16.79
N CYS A 66 -7.98 8.22 -17.51
CA CYS A 66 -8.48 7.92 -18.86
C CYS A 66 -9.04 6.50 -19.04
N ASN A 67 -9.12 5.72 -17.95
CA ASN A 67 -9.60 4.34 -17.96
C ASN A 67 -8.78 3.35 -18.80
N GLU A 68 -7.57 3.74 -19.22
CA GLU A 68 -6.66 2.83 -19.94
C GLU A 68 -6.32 1.62 -19.08
N PHE A 69 -6.33 0.43 -19.69
CA PHE A 69 -5.96 -0.81 -19.01
C PHE A 69 -4.46 -0.81 -18.68
N GLY A 70 -4.13 -1.17 -17.44
CA GLY A 70 -2.75 -1.34 -17.01
C GLY A 70 -2.36 -2.81 -16.93
N CYS A 71 -2.92 -3.52 -15.95
CA CYS A 71 -2.64 -4.93 -15.65
C CYS A 71 -3.80 -5.54 -14.86
N PHE A 72 -3.76 -6.84 -14.60
CA PHE A 72 -4.64 -7.48 -13.63
C PHE A 72 -4.04 -7.39 -12.23
N VAL A 73 -4.88 -7.50 -11.20
CA VAL A 73 -4.40 -7.59 -9.83
C VAL A 73 -3.56 -8.85 -9.61
N SER A 74 -3.85 -9.94 -10.32
CA SER A 74 -3.08 -11.19 -10.30
C SER A 74 -1.62 -11.00 -10.76
N ASP A 75 -1.35 -9.98 -11.57
CA ASP A 75 0.01 -9.59 -11.99
C ASP A 75 0.76 -8.77 -10.93
N LEU A 76 0.08 -8.32 -9.87
CA LEU A 76 0.73 -7.54 -8.82
C LEU A 76 1.52 -8.42 -7.87
N ARG A 77 2.69 -7.94 -7.49
CA ARG A 77 3.48 -8.47 -6.37
C ARG A 77 3.87 -7.34 -5.44
N LYS A 78 4.14 -7.67 -4.19
CA LYS A 78 4.70 -6.73 -3.22
C LYS A 78 6.09 -7.16 -2.76
N LEU A 79 6.91 -6.19 -2.41
CA LEU A 79 8.15 -6.38 -1.65
C LEU A 79 8.16 -5.26 -0.61
N ASP A 80 8.11 -5.63 0.67
CA ASP A 80 7.95 -4.70 1.79
C ASP A 80 6.73 -3.78 1.61
N CYS A 81 6.94 -2.49 1.29
CA CYS A 81 5.88 -1.53 1.03
C CYS A 81 5.73 -1.11 -0.45
N HIS A 82 6.44 -1.79 -1.36
CA HIS A 82 6.45 -1.53 -2.80
C HIS A 82 5.60 -2.54 -3.54
N TYR A 83 4.93 -2.08 -4.61
CA TYR A 83 4.00 -2.87 -5.40
C TYR A 83 4.43 -2.81 -6.86
N PHE A 84 4.60 -3.98 -7.46
CA PHE A 84 5.18 -4.17 -8.78
C PHE A 84 4.22 -4.91 -9.69
N VAL A 85 4.30 -4.63 -10.97
CA VAL A 85 3.67 -5.46 -12.00
C VAL A 85 4.66 -6.51 -12.49
N VAL A 86 4.23 -7.77 -12.51
CA VAL A 86 4.97 -8.93 -12.99
C VAL A 86 4.26 -9.52 -14.22
N ASP A 87 4.24 -8.73 -15.30
CA ASP A 87 3.72 -9.09 -16.62
C ASP A 87 4.79 -8.70 -17.65
N ALA A 88 5.20 -9.64 -18.49
CA ALA A 88 6.20 -9.42 -19.54
C ALA A 88 5.77 -8.32 -20.51
N ASP A 89 4.47 -8.26 -20.82
CA ASP A 89 3.93 -7.33 -21.80
C ASP A 89 3.77 -5.92 -21.23
N PHE A 90 3.80 -5.76 -19.91
CA PHE A 90 3.61 -4.47 -19.25
C PHE A 90 4.63 -3.43 -19.69
N ARG A 91 5.84 -3.86 -20.06
CA ARG A 91 6.88 -2.99 -20.64
C ARG A 91 6.38 -2.21 -21.84
N SER A 92 5.61 -2.84 -22.71
CA SER A 92 5.10 -2.26 -23.95
C SER A 92 3.88 -1.37 -23.74
N LYS A 93 3.21 -1.52 -22.58
CA LYS A 93 1.99 -0.78 -22.20
C LYS A 93 2.27 0.58 -21.55
N VAL A 94 3.53 1.04 -21.51
CA VAL A 94 3.90 2.25 -20.77
C VAL A 94 4.85 3.17 -21.52
N THR A 95 4.68 4.48 -21.31
CA THR A 95 5.63 5.48 -21.81
C THR A 95 6.69 5.74 -20.74
N ARG A 96 7.96 5.75 -21.14
CA ARG A 96 9.11 5.92 -20.23
C ARG A 96 9.76 7.28 -20.42
N LYS A 97 10.11 7.94 -19.32
CA LYS A 97 10.87 9.20 -19.31
C LYS A 97 12.00 9.13 -18.29
N PRO A 98 13.18 9.72 -18.56
CA PRO A 98 14.24 9.82 -17.57
C PRO A 98 13.76 10.55 -16.30
N ASP A 99 14.21 10.07 -15.15
CA ASP A 99 13.97 10.67 -13.84
C ASP A 99 15.32 10.95 -13.16
N THR A 100 15.32 11.77 -12.13
CA THR A 100 16.49 11.98 -11.27
C THR A 100 16.81 10.67 -10.53
N PRO A 101 18.02 10.09 -10.69
CA PRO A 101 18.37 8.83 -10.06
C PRO A 101 18.29 8.88 -8.54
N ARG A 102 17.63 7.89 -7.94
CA ARG A 102 17.53 7.70 -6.49
C ARG A 102 17.61 6.22 -6.15
N LYS A 103 18.17 5.89 -4.99
CA LYS A 103 18.24 4.51 -4.49
C LYS A 103 17.54 4.40 -3.16
N PHE A 104 16.74 3.35 -3.00
CA PHE A 104 16.00 3.04 -1.79
C PHE A 104 15.83 1.52 -1.71
N ASP A 105 16.07 0.92 -0.54
CA ASP A 105 15.94 -0.52 -0.26
C ASP A 105 16.49 -1.45 -1.37
N GLY A 106 17.68 -1.10 -1.88
CA GLY A 106 18.35 -1.88 -2.94
C GLY A 106 17.78 -1.70 -4.35
N ILE A 107 16.74 -0.90 -4.53
CA ILE A 107 16.12 -0.55 -5.82
C ILE A 107 16.66 0.80 -6.28
N GLU A 108 17.23 0.85 -7.47
CA GLU A 108 17.67 2.07 -8.12
C GLU A 108 16.62 2.57 -9.12
N ILE A 109 15.99 3.70 -8.83
CA ILE A 109 14.96 4.32 -9.67
C ILE A 109 15.63 5.36 -10.58
N LYS A 110 15.42 5.22 -11.90
CA LYS A 110 15.99 6.11 -12.93
C LYS A 110 14.97 6.60 -13.95
N VAL A 111 13.76 6.06 -13.94
CA VAL A 111 12.76 6.27 -14.99
C VAL A 111 11.39 6.47 -14.38
N ILE A 112 10.67 7.46 -14.86
CA ILE A 112 9.23 7.64 -14.63
C ILE A 112 8.46 6.88 -15.70
N MET A 113 7.37 6.28 -15.26
CA MET A 113 6.43 5.53 -16.09
C MET A 113 5.12 6.30 -16.16
N ASP A 114 4.68 6.61 -17.37
CA ASP A 114 3.45 7.34 -17.66
C ASP A 114 2.44 6.45 -18.40
N CYS A 115 1.16 6.77 -18.22
CA CYS A 115 0.07 6.24 -19.03
C CYS A 115 0.34 6.49 -20.52
N PRO A 116 0.25 5.47 -21.40
CA PRO A 116 0.49 5.65 -22.83
C PRO A 116 -0.54 6.55 -23.50
N LYS A 117 -1.78 6.58 -22.95
CA LYS A 117 -2.90 7.32 -23.53
C LYS A 117 -3.01 8.77 -23.04
N CYS A 118 -2.92 9.01 -21.73
CA CYS A 118 -3.14 10.34 -21.15
C CYS A 118 -1.89 10.99 -20.56
N THR A 119 -0.73 10.33 -20.65
CA THR A 119 0.58 10.83 -20.19
C THR A 119 0.66 11.14 -18.69
N LYS A 120 -0.35 10.77 -17.90
CA LYS A 120 -0.30 10.91 -16.44
C LYS A 120 0.63 9.85 -15.86
N MET A 121 1.47 10.29 -14.93
CA MET A 121 2.40 9.43 -14.22
C MET A 121 1.67 8.27 -13.52
N TRP A 122 2.10 7.06 -13.84
CA TRP A 122 1.66 5.79 -13.24
C TRP A 122 2.60 5.34 -12.13
N GLY A 123 3.89 5.68 -12.22
CA GLY A 123 4.87 5.35 -11.21
C GLY A 123 6.30 5.43 -11.74
N HIS A 124 7.13 4.47 -11.38
CA HIS A 124 8.56 4.47 -11.69
C HIS A 124 9.02 3.09 -12.19
N VAL A 125 10.10 3.07 -12.96
CA VAL A 125 10.85 1.85 -13.24
C VAL A 125 12.11 1.88 -12.38
N GLY A 126 12.25 0.85 -11.54
CA GLY A 126 13.40 0.61 -10.69
C GLY A 126 14.25 -0.53 -11.22
N GLN A 127 15.51 -0.59 -10.82
CA GLN A 127 16.42 -1.69 -11.12
C GLN A 127 16.91 -2.32 -9.82
N ARG A 128 16.86 -3.65 -9.72
CA ARG A 128 17.43 -4.42 -8.61
C ARG A 128 18.07 -5.68 -9.18
N GLU A 129 19.33 -5.96 -8.83
CA GLU A 129 20.03 -7.19 -9.27
C GLU A 129 19.91 -7.41 -10.79
N GLN A 130 20.11 -6.34 -11.57
CA GLN A 130 19.97 -6.31 -13.04
C GLN A 130 18.55 -6.53 -13.59
N THR A 131 17.55 -6.69 -12.74
CA THR A 131 16.13 -6.80 -13.10
C THR A 131 15.44 -5.43 -13.09
N GLU A 132 14.68 -5.12 -14.14
CA GLU A 132 13.75 -3.99 -14.19
C GLU A 132 12.46 -4.34 -13.44
N LEU A 133 12.02 -3.47 -12.55
CA LEU A 133 10.81 -3.61 -11.75
C LEU A 133 9.89 -2.41 -12.02
N TYR A 134 8.60 -2.66 -12.22
CA TYR A 134 7.60 -1.62 -12.55
C TYR A 134 6.78 -1.23 -11.33
N LEU A 135 7.17 -0.15 -10.65
CA LEU A 135 6.57 0.29 -9.39
C LEU A 135 5.31 1.13 -9.66
N LEU A 136 4.17 0.68 -9.13
CA LEU A 136 2.90 1.40 -9.27
C LEU A 136 2.66 2.41 -8.15
N LYS A 137 2.19 3.61 -8.52
CA LYS A 137 1.65 4.60 -7.59
C LYS A 137 0.13 4.46 -7.51
N LEU A 138 -0.36 3.76 -6.47
CA LEU A 138 -1.78 3.47 -6.25
C LEU A 138 -2.75 4.62 -6.56
N ALA A 139 -2.41 5.84 -6.13
CA ALA A 139 -3.25 7.03 -6.29
C ALA A 139 -3.60 7.37 -7.76
N GLN A 140 -2.89 6.77 -8.72
CA GLN A 140 -3.05 6.99 -10.16
C GLN A 140 -3.93 5.92 -10.83
N PHE A 141 -4.40 4.94 -10.05
CA PHE A 141 -5.17 3.82 -10.52
C PHE A 141 -6.53 3.71 -9.84
N LYS A 142 -7.43 3.00 -10.50
CA LYS A 142 -8.68 2.48 -9.97
C LYS A 142 -8.77 1.00 -10.30
N PHE A 143 -9.47 0.25 -9.47
CA PHE A 143 -9.67 -1.19 -9.64
C PHE A 143 -11.06 -1.42 -10.19
N VAL A 144 -11.19 -2.22 -11.24
CA VAL A 144 -12.47 -2.48 -11.90
C VAL A 144 -12.71 -3.98 -11.91
N ARG A 145 -13.83 -4.43 -11.35
CA ARG A 145 -14.25 -5.83 -11.44
C ARG A 145 -14.77 -6.09 -12.84
N THR A 146 -14.22 -7.10 -13.52
CA THR A 146 -14.60 -7.47 -14.88
C THR A 146 -16.03 -8.02 -14.94
N ALA A 147 -16.47 -8.74 -13.89
CA ALA A 147 -17.79 -9.37 -13.84
C ALA A 147 -18.98 -8.38 -13.89
N ASN A 148 -18.88 -7.23 -13.20
CA ASN A 148 -20.00 -6.29 -13.04
C ASN A 148 -19.63 -4.82 -13.37
N GLY A 149 -18.37 -4.54 -13.72
CA GLY A 149 -17.88 -3.19 -14.02
C GLY A 149 -17.73 -2.29 -12.79
N GLU A 150 -17.90 -2.81 -11.57
CA GLU A 150 -17.80 -2.04 -10.34
C GLU A 150 -16.38 -1.51 -10.14
N ALA A 151 -16.26 -0.20 -9.85
CA ALA A 151 -14.98 0.49 -9.77
C ALA A 151 -14.69 1.00 -8.36
N PHE A 152 -13.46 0.76 -7.90
CA PHE A 152 -12.98 1.12 -6.58
C PHE A 152 -11.71 1.97 -6.65
N ILE A 153 -11.59 2.93 -5.73
CA ILE A 153 -10.41 3.78 -5.61
C ILE A 153 -9.92 3.71 -4.17
N TYR A 154 -8.64 3.35 -4.00
CA TYR A 154 -8.02 3.25 -2.69
C TYR A 154 -6.93 4.32 -2.53
N ARG A 155 -6.77 4.84 -1.31
CA ARG A 155 -5.72 5.81 -0.98
C ARG A 155 -4.44 5.12 -0.51
N LYS A 156 -4.57 3.94 0.11
CA LYS A 156 -3.46 3.14 0.63
C LYS A 156 -3.62 1.70 0.19
N TRP A 157 -2.51 1.03 -0.06
CA TRP A 157 -2.52 -0.40 -0.40
C TRP A 157 -3.08 -1.27 0.73
N ALA A 158 -2.96 -0.82 1.99
CA ALA A 158 -3.54 -1.50 3.15
C ALA A 158 -5.09 -1.51 3.16
N ASP A 159 -5.73 -0.59 2.43
CA ASP A 159 -7.20 -0.49 2.36
C ASP A 159 -7.80 -1.41 1.27
N VAL A 160 -6.93 -2.01 0.46
CA VAL A 160 -7.32 -2.88 -0.66
C VAL A 160 -7.85 -4.21 -0.11
N PRO A 161 -9.05 -4.66 -0.52
CA PRO A 161 -9.75 -5.80 0.08
C PRO A 161 -9.30 -7.16 -0.48
N PHE A 162 -8.09 -7.26 -1.03
CA PHE A 162 -7.49 -8.50 -1.50
C PHE A 162 -6.03 -8.59 -1.07
N GLN A 163 -5.50 -9.81 -1.06
CA GLN A 163 -4.09 -10.06 -0.78
C GLN A 163 -3.27 -9.96 -2.06
N ILE A 164 -2.24 -9.11 -2.04
CA ILE A 164 -1.21 -9.06 -3.07
C ILE A 164 -0.05 -9.97 -2.61
N PRO A 165 0.32 -11.00 -3.39
CA PRO A 165 1.40 -11.92 -3.01
C PRO A 165 2.77 -11.23 -2.91
N GLU A 166 3.64 -11.74 -2.05
CA GLU A 166 5.06 -11.32 -2.01
C GLU A 166 5.77 -11.71 -3.31
N LEU A 167 6.70 -10.87 -3.75
CA LEU A 167 7.55 -11.07 -4.92
C LEU A 167 8.49 -12.25 -4.67
N LYS A 168 8.42 -13.28 -5.52
CA LYS A 168 9.30 -14.45 -5.46
C LYS A 168 10.30 -14.45 -6.62
N PRO A 169 11.43 -15.17 -6.51
CA PRO A 169 12.39 -15.29 -7.62
C PRO A 169 11.76 -15.79 -8.93
N GLY A 170 10.82 -16.74 -8.86
CA GLY A 170 10.12 -17.24 -10.07
C GLY A 170 9.16 -16.24 -10.71
N ASP A 171 8.71 -15.21 -9.99
CA ASP A 171 7.95 -14.11 -10.59
C ASP A 171 8.86 -13.26 -11.49
N ILE A 172 10.12 -13.05 -11.10
CA ILE A 172 11.09 -12.28 -11.90
C ILE A 172 11.33 -12.95 -13.26
N SER A 173 11.39 -14.29 -13.33
CA SER A 173 11.52 -15.02 -14.58
C SER A 173 10.42 -14.69 -15.59
N LYS A 174 9.19 -14.46 -15.12
CA LYS A 174 8.03 -14.11 -15.97
C LYS A 174 8.19 -12.77 -16.67
N LEU A 175 8.95 -11.82 -16.10
CA LEU A 175 9.21 -10.52 -16.75
C LEU A 175 10.05 -10.65 -18.03
N TYR A 176 10.77 -11.76 -18.19
CA TYR A 176 11.74 -11.96 -19.28
C TYR A 176 11.42 -13.15 -20.18
N GLY A 177 10.30 -13.85 -19.96
CA GLY A 177 9.82 -14.91 -20.85
C GLY A 177 10.67 -16.19 -20.85
N ASN A 178 11.34 -16.50 -19.74
CA ASN A 178 12.05 -17.77 -19.54
C ASN A 178 11.21 -18.78 -18.75
#